data_AF-A0AB33K956-F1
#
_entry.id   AF-A0AB33K956-F1
#
_cell.length_a   1.000
_cell.length_b   1.000
_cell.length_c   1.000
_cell.angle_alpha   90.00
_cell.angle_beta   90.00
_cell.angle_gamma   90.00
#
_symmetry.space_group_name_H-M   'P 1'
#
loop_
_entity.id
_entity.type
_entity.pdbx_description
1 polymer ?
#
loop_
_entity_poly.entity_id
_entity_poly.type
_entity_poly.pdbx_seq_one_letter_code
_entity_poly.pdbx_strand_id
1 'polypeptide(L)'
;MRDRNLVATVQYYSWYPFSLNIANGTTYGATSQKDLTEGFRRVHDTLVAKGIPVYLGECGLLTSPYSGRVERGEMLKYFEHVNYEARRNGMTTAICDAYDKPVLSDATGTAAGLTIPNRFNGELMAHVESTYADGTAAGPASWTTFQSFDNYRAGYGADTTTVKADFLKSLKDDAPVTLTFRFWIGATATYHAIKSGTTVTGTVS
;
A
#
# COMPACT_ATOMS: atom_id res chain seq x y z
N MET A 1 25.59 -27.57 -20.84
CA MET A 1 24.99 -27.76 -19.50
C MET A 1 23.78 -28.69 -19.68
N ARG A 2 23.66 -29.79 -18.93
CA ARG A 2 22.55 -30.76 -19.03
C ARG A 2 22.02 -31.07 -17.62
N ASP A 3 21.27 -30.15 -17.06
CA ASP A 3 20.61 -30.30 -15.75
C ASP A 3 19.09 -30.31 -15.98
N ARG A 4 18.38 -31.24 -15.31
CA ARG A 4 16.92 -31.42 -15.42
C ARG A 4 16.12 -30.60 -14.41
N ASN A 5 16.78 -29.96 -13.44
CA ASN A 5 16.15 -29.23 -12.34
C ASN A 5 16.34 -27.71 -12.49
N LEU A 6 16.36 -27.21 -13.73
CA LEU A 6 16.48 -25.78 -14.01
C LEU A 6 15.11 -25.14 -14.19
N VAL A 7 14.95 -23.96 -13.60
CA VAL A 7 13.81 -23.07 -13.81
C VAL A 7 14.34 -21.76 -14.39
N ALA A 8 13.72 -21.27 -15.46
CA ALA A 8 14.05 -19.96 -16.01
C ALA A 8 13.24 -18.87 -15.30
N THR A 9 13.82 -17.69 -15.17
CA THR A 9 13.12 -16.52 -14.62
C THR A 9 13.21 -15.34 -15.57
N VAL A 10 12.12 -14.58 -15.64
CA VAL A 10 12.04 -13.29 -16.35
C VAL A 10 11.31 -12.29 -15.45
N GLN A 11 11.44 -11.01 -15.76
CA GLN A 11 10.72 -9.93 -15.10
C GLN A 11 9.97 -9.11 -16.15
N TYR A 12 8.83 -8.53 -15.78
CA TYR A 12 8.04 -7.73 -16.71
C TYR A 12 7.32 -6.58 -16.02
N TYR A 13 7.61 -5.36 -16.49
CA TYR A 13 7.11 -4.12 -15.89
C TYR A 13 6.23 -3.29 -16.84
N SER A 14 5.62 -3.94 -17.84
CA SER A 14 4.87 -3.30 -18.92
C SER A 14 5.72 -2.56 -19.95
N TRP A 15 5.06 -2.03 -20.98
CA TRP A 15 5.66 -1.14 -21.96
C TRP A 15 6.10 0.17 -21.29
N TYR A 16 7.36 0.56 -21.52
CA TYR A 16 8.05 1.60 -20.75
C TYR A 16 7.26 2.92 -20.59
N PRO A 17 6.72 3.56 -21.64
CA PRO A 17 5.94 4.79 -21.50
C PRO A 17 4.69 4.68 -20.64
N PHE A 18 3.99 3.53 -20.69
CA PHE A 18 2.84 3.29 -19.81
C PHE A 18 3.28 3.06 -18.37
N SER A 19 4.32 2.25 -18.18
CA SER A 19 4.81 1.88 -16.85
C SER A 19 5.28 3.06 -15.99
N LEU A 20 5.67 4.17 -16.63
CA LEU A 20 6.13 5.40 -15.98
C LEU A 20 5.15 6.58 -16.10
N ASN A 21 4.05 6.42 -16.84
CA ASN A 21 3.19 7.52 -17.29
C ASN A 21 4.00 8.67 -17.91
N ILE A 22 4.70 8.38 -19.01
CA ILE A 22 5.47 9.35 -19.80
C ILE A 22 5.07 9.25 -21.27
N ALA A 23 5.45 10.25 -22.07
CA ALA A 23 5.20 10.27 -23.51
C ALA A 23 3.74 9.97 -23.91
N ASN A 24 2.78 10.49 -23.13
CA ASN A 24 1.34 10.26 -23.29
C ASN A 24 0.90 8.80 -23.14
N GLY A 25 1.69 7.96 -22.45
CA GLY A 25 1.36 6.59 -22.08
C GLY A 25 0.38 6.48 -20.92
N THR A 26 -0.66 7.30 -20.86
CA THR A 26 -1.58 7.37 -19.70
C THR A 26 -2.56 6.20 -19.59
N THR A 27 -2.76 5.44 -20.68
CA THR A 27 -3.77 4.39 -20.78
C THR A 27 -3.15 3.03 -21.10
N TYR A 28 -3.77 1.97 -20.59
CA TYR A 28 -3.44 0.59 -20.94
C TYR A 28 -4.04 0.22 -22.30
N GLY A 29 -3.48 0.84 -23.34
CA GLY A 29 -3.93 0.71 -24.73
C GLY A 29 -3.25 -0.40 -25.53
N ALA A 30 -3.52 -0.40 -26.84
CA ALA A 30 -3.10 -1.46 -27.76
C ALA A 30 -1.58 -1.72 -27.77
N THR A 31 -0.75 -0.68 -27.61
CA THR A 31 0.71 -0.82 -27.57
C THR A 31 1.16 -1.64 -26.36
N SER A 32 0.69 -1.31 -25.15
CA SER A 32 1.01 -2.04 -23.92
C SER A 32 0.49 -3.47 -23.93
N GLN A 33 -0.72 -3.67 -24.45
CA GLN A 33 -1.33 -5.01 -24.60
C GLN A 33 -0.56 -5.88 -25.58
N LYS A 34 -0.13 -5.30 -26.72
CA LYS A 34 0.67 -6.00 -27.73
C LYS A 34 2.04 -6.36 -27.19
N ASP A 35 2.71 -5.44 -26.50
CA ASP A 35 4.01 -5.67 -25.86
C ASP A 35 3.97 -6.86 -24.90
N LEU A 36 2.96 -6.89 -24.01
CA LEU A 36 2.71 -8.00 -23.09
C LEU A 36 2.49 -9.32 -23.84
N THR A 37 1.51 -9.33 -24.76
CA THR A 37 1.07 -10.56 -25.45
C THR A 37 2.20 -11.16 -26.27
N GLU A 38 2.92 -10.33 -27.04
CA GLU A 38 4.03 -10.81 -27.84
C GLU A 38 5.25 -11.20 -26.99
N GLY A 39 5.52 -10.46 -25.92
CA GLY A 39 6.59 -10.77 -24.97
C GLY A 39 6.39 -12.14 -24.32
N PHE A 40 5.20 -12.39 -23.79
CA PHE A 40 4.89 -13.64 -23.09
C PHE A 40 4.85 -14.82 -24.06
N ARG A 41 4.33 -14.63 -25.28
CA ARG A 41 4.39 -15.64 -26.33
C ARG A 41 5.84 -15.99 -26.68
N ARG A 42 6.75 -15.01 -26.80
CA ARG A 42 8.17 -15.28 -27.06
C ARG A 42 8.81 -16.12 -25.95
N VAL A 43 8.49 -15.84 -24.69
CA VAL A 43 8.97 -16.62 -23.53
C VAL A 43 8.44 -18.05 -23.59
N HIS A 44 7.14 -18.21 -23.84
CA HIS A 44 6.51 -19.52 -24.00
C HIS A 44 7.18 -20.35 -25.10
N ASP A 45 7.25 -19.82 -26.33
CA ASP A 45 7.76 -20.55 -27.50
C ASP A 45 9.25 -20.92 -27.34
N THR A 46 10.00 -20.10 -26.60
CA THR A 46 11.43 -20.31 -26.39
C THR A 46 11.72 -21.31 -25.27
N LEU A 47 10.92 -21.31 -24.20
CA LEU A 47 11.21 -22.03 -22.95
C LEU A 47 10.11 -23.03 -22.59
N VAL A 48 8.90 -22.56 -22.29
CA VAL A 48 7.79 -23.38 -21.77
C VAL A 48 7.42 -24.50 -22.75
N ALA A 49 7.29 -24.17 -24.04
CA ALA A 49 6.99 -25.13 -25.11
C ALA A 49 8.07 -26.22 -25.28
N LYS A 50 9.28 -26.00 -24.75
CA LYS A 50 10.41 -26.94 -24.77
C LYS A 50 10.60 -27.67 -23.45
N GLY A 51 9.63 -27.57 -22.53
CA GLY A 51 9.63 -28.25 -21.24
C GLY A 51 10.47 -27.56 -20.16
N ILE A 52 10.89 -26.30 -20.36
CA ILE A 52 11.60 -25.53 -19.34
C ILE A 52 10.57 -24.67 -18.59
N PRO A 53 10.31 -24.93 -17.29
CA PRO A 53 9.38 -24.11 -16.51
C PRO A 53 9.89 -22.67 -16.37
N VAL A 54 8.95 -21.72 -16.38
CA VAL A 54 9.25 -20.29 -16.23
C VAL A 54 8.53 -19.73 -15.01
N TYR A 55 9.30 -19.04 -14.18
CA TYR A 55 8.82 -18.19 -13.11
C TYR A 55 8.94 -16.72 -13.55
N LEU A 56 7.82 -16.03 -13.70
CA LEU A 56 7.79 -14.57 -13.83
C LEU A 56 8.08 -13.99 -12.44
N GLY A 57 9.38 -13.87 -12.13
CA GLY A 57 9.84 -13.63 -10.76
C GLY A 57 9.52 -12.25 -10.22
N GLU A 58 9.30 -11.28 -11.11
CA GLU A 58 8.75 -9.98 -10.77
C GLU A 58 7.82 -9.50 -11.90
N CYS A 59 6.60 -9.13 -11.54
CA CYS A 59 5.72 -8.37 -12.40
C CYS A 59 5.12 -7.17 -11.67
N GLY A 60 5.03 -6.03 -12.36
CA GLY A 60 4.55 -4.77 -11.77
C GLY A 60 4.56 -3.61 -12.75
N LEU A 61 4.59 -2.38 -12.23
CA LEU A 61 4.89 -1.19 -13.01
C LEU A 61 6.28 -0.66 -12.60
N LEU A 62 6.98 0.04 -13.48
CA LEU A 62 8.25 0.68 -13.11
C LEU A 62 8.04 1.80 -12.06
N THR A 63 6.82 2.32 -11.96
CA THR A 63 6.37 3.08 -10.79
C THR A 63 5.79 2.14 -9.74
N SER A 64 5.79 2.55 -8.47
CA SER A 64 4.97 1.86 -7.47
C SER A 64 3.50 1.87 -7.93
N PRO A 65 2.77 0.73 -7.87
CA PRO A 65 1.34 0.66 -8.20
C PRO A 65 0.48 1.55 -7.29
N TYR A 66 1.02 2.00 -6.17
CA TYR A 66 0.33 2.87 -5.21
C TYR A 66 0.71 4.34 -5.35
N SER A 67 1.72 4.67 -6.17
CA SER A 67 2.23 6.04 -6.33
C SER A 67 1.22 7.06 -6.89
N GLY A 68 0.06 6.62 -7.38
CA GLY A 68 -0.93 7.46 -8.05
C GLY A 68 -0.51 7.97 -9.44
N ARG A 69 0.66 7.56 -9.95
CA ARG A 69 1.17 7.99 -11.26
C ARG A 69 0.45 7.34 -12.44
N VAL A 70 0.07 6.07 -12.31
CA VAL A 70 -0.78 5.38 -13.28
C VAL A 70 -2.21 5.39 -12.74
N GLU A 71 -3.18 5.72 -13.58
CA GLU A 71 -4.60 5.76 -13.19
C GLU A 71 -5.06 4.37 -12.71
N ARG A 72 -5.88 4.33 -11.66
CA ARG A 72 -6.23 3.11 -10.93
C ARG A 72 -6.93 2.08 -11.83
N GLY A 73 -7.90 2.50 -12.64
CA GLY A 73 -8.58 1.64 -13.59
C GLY A 73 -7.65 1.08 -14.68
N GLU A 74 -6.75 1.92 -15.22
CA GLU A 74 -5.75 1.50 -16.20
C GLU A 74 -4.77 0.46 -15.63
N MET A 75 -4.33 0.66 -14.38
CA MET A 75 -3.49 -0.29 -13.67
C MET A 75 -4.21 -1.62 -13.42
N LEU A 76 -5.49 -1.60 -13.03
CA LEU A 76 -6.26 -2.83 -12.79
C LEU A 76 -6.42 -3.65 -14.09
N LYS A 77 -6.70 -2.99 -15.22
CA LYS A 77 -6.73 -3.65 -16.54
C LYS A 77 -5.38 -4.30 -16.89
N TYR A 78 -4.28 -3.61 -16.59
CA TYR A 78 -2.93 -4.14 -16.80
C TYR A 78 -2.68 -5.41 -15.99
N PHE A 79 -2.91 -5.39 -14.67
CA PHE A 79 -2.65 -6.56 -13.82
C PHE A 79 -3.56 -7.74 -14.15
N GLU A 80 -4.81 -7.49 -14.53
CA GLU A 80 -5.71 -8.54 -15.03
C GLU A 80 -5.12 -9.19 -16.30
N HIS A 81 -4.66 -8.39 -17.26
CA HIS A 81 -4.11 -8.92 -18.51
C HIS A 81 -2.78 -9.66 -18.29
N VAL A 82 -1.90 -9.17 -17.40
CA VAL A 82 -0.67 -9.88 -17.00
C VAL A 82 -0.99 -11.27 -16.45
N ASN A 83 -1.93 -11.37 -15.51
CA ASN A 83 -2.31 -12.65 -14.92
C ASN A 83 -2.95 -13.59 -15.95
N TYR A 84 -3.82 -13.05 -16.82
CA TYR A 84 -4.43 -13.80 -17.91
C TYR A 84 -3.37 -14.38 -18.88
N GLU A 85 -2.46 -13.56 -19.39
CA GLU A 85 -1.42 -14.04 -20.33
C GLU A 85 -0.40 -14.94 -19.65
N ALA A 86 -0.01 -14.68 -18.40
CA ALA A 86 0.90 -15.57 -17.68
C ALA A 86 0.32 -16.98 -17.53
N ARG A 87 -0.96 -17.07 -17.13
CA ARG A 87 -1.69 -18.34 -17.03
C ARG A 87 -1.76 -19.04 -18.40
N ARG A 88 -2.11 -18.29 -19.45
CA ARG A 88 -2.22 -18.82 -20.82
C ARG A 88 -0.89 -19.34 -21.37
N ASN A 89 0.23 -18.74 -20.96
CA ASN A 89 1.58 -19.08 -21.39
C ASN A 89 2.34 -19.99 -20.40
N GLY A 90 1.66 -20.55 -19.39
CA GLY A 90 2.26 -21.53 -18.47
C GLY A 90 3.34 -20.97 -17.55
N MET A 91 3.22 -19.70 -17.15
CA MET A 91 4.19 -19.02 -16.29
C MET A 91 3.62 -18.81 -14.88
N THR A 92 4.39 -19.17 -13.86
CA THR A 92 4.05 -18.87 -12.46
C THR A 92 4.47 -17.44 -12.15
N THR A 93 3.61 -16.62 -11.54
CA THR A 93 3.88 -15.19 -11.32
C THR A 93 4.20 -14.88 -9.86
N ALA A 94 5.04 -13.86 -9.66
CA ALA A 94 5.17 -13.15 -8.40
C ALA A 94 5.10 -11.65 -8.63
N ILE A 95 4.21 -11.00 -7.88
CA ILE A 95 4.05 -9.55 -7.93
C ILE A 95 5.25 -8.89 -7.24
N CYS A 96 5.79 -7.84 -7.85
CA CYS A 96 6.77 -7.01 -7.18
C CYS A 96 6.04 -6.00 -6.29
N ASP A 97 6.13 -6.22 -4.98
CA ASP A 97 5.50 -5.41 -3.96
C ASP A 97 6.53 -4.49 -3.27
N ALA A 98 7.26 -3.72 -4.07
CA ALA A 98 8.18 -2.71 -3.58
C ALA A 98 7.44 -1.37 -3.41
N TYR A 99 7.04 -1.07 -2.17
CA TYR A 99 6.39 0.18 -1.78
C TYR A 99 7.06 0.80 -0.56
N ASP A 100 6.99 2.14 -0.47
CA ASP A 100 7.42 2.86 0.70
C ASP A 100 6.31 2.82 1.77
N LYS A 101 6.64 2.36 2.97
CA LYS A 101 5.68 2.34 4.08
C LYS A 101 5.24 3.76 4.45
N PRO A 102 4.02 3.97 4.93
CA PRO A 102 3.59 5.26 5.46
C PRO A 102 4.49 5.74 6.60
N VAL A 103 4.79 7.04 6.62
CA VAL A 103 5.68 7.65 7.61
C VAL A 103 4.95 8.75 8.35
N LEU A 104 4.66 8.51 9.62
CA LEU A 104 4.13 9.50 10.54
C LEU A 104 5.28 10.27 11.20
N SER A 105 4.98 11.46 11.72
CA SER A 105 5.92 12.25 12.52
C SER A 105 5.28 12.73 13.82
N ASP A 106 6.11 13.08 14.78
CA ASP A 106 5.70 13.71 16.04
C ASP A 106 4.86 14.96 15.79
N ALA A 107 3.89 15.18 16.66
CA ALA A 107 3.01 16.33 16.59
C ALA A 107 2.55 16.76 17.98
N THR A 108 2.22 18.04 18.13
CA THR A 108 1.52 18.56 19.31
C THR A 108 0.26 19.26 18.85
N GLY A 109 -0.81 19.06 19.59
CA GLY A 109 -2.13 19.63 19.32
C GLY A 109 -2.88 19.88 20.61
N THR A 110 -4.20 19.91 20.51
CA THR A 110 -5.07 20.14 21.66
C THR A 110 -6.19 19.10 21.72
N ALA A 111 -6.95 19.09 22.81
CA ALA A 111 -8.16 18.28 22.91
C ALA A 111 -9.23 18.66 21.85
N ALA A 112 -9.09 19.78 21.15
CA ALA A 112 -9.93 20.15 20.00
C ALA A 112 -9.48 19.49 18.68
N GLY A 113 -8.27 18.93 18.62
CA GLY A 113 -7.74 18.24 17.45
C GLY A 113 -6.22 18.11 17.49
N LEU A 114 -5.74 16.99 16.93
CA LEU A 114 -4.32 16.72 16.69
C LEU A 114 -4.14 16.45 15.20
N THR A 115 -3.29 17.23 14.53
CA THR A 115 -2.92 17.01 13.13
C THR A 115 -1.55 16.37 13.08
N ILE A 116 -1.51 15.08 12.74
CA ILE A 116 -0.29 14.28 12.63
C ILE A 116 0.22 14.41 11.19
N PRO A 117 1.45 14.88 10.94
CA PRO A 117 2.08 14.75 9.64
C PRO A 117 2.19 13.26 9.27
N ASN A 118 1.67 12.88 8.11
CA ASN A 118 1.60 11.51 7.65
C ASN A 118 1.85 11.46 6.14
N ARG A 119 3.06 11.06 5.74
CA ARG A 119 3.37 10.73 4.35
C ARG A 119 2.80 9.36 4.05
N PHE A 120 1.70 9.34 3.31
CA PHE A 120 0.99 8.11 2.99
C PHE A 120 1.74 7.24 1.97
N ASN A 121 2.62 7.82 1.15
CA ASN A 121 3.40 7.11 0.13
C ASN A 121 2.54 6.28 -0.85
N GLY A 122 1.34 6.78 -1.14
CA GLY A 122 0.37 6.10 -2.00
C GLY A 122 -0.62 5.20 -1.28
N GLU A 123 -0.44 5.01 0.03
CA GLU A 123 -1.25 4.10 0.82
C GLU A 123 -2.53 4.71 1.35
N LEU A 124 -3.54 3.85 1.50
CA LEU A 124 -4.83 4.21 2.05
C LEU A 124 -4.99 3.62 3.44
N MET A 125 -5.39 4.46 4.39
CA MET A 125 -5.67 4.04 5.76
C MET A 125 -6.90 3.14 5.79
N ALA A 126 -6.76 1.97 6.40
CA ALA A 126 -7.83 0.98 6.55
C ALA A 126 -8.61 1.21 7.85
N HIS A 127 -7.91 1.18 8.99
CA HIS A 127 -8.50 1.48 10.29
C HIS A 127 -7.41 1.82 11.31
N VAL A 128 -7.84 2.25 12.50
CA VAL A 128 -6.96 2.57 13.62
C VAL A 128 -7.40 1.77 14.84
N GLU A 129 -6.46 1.11 15.49
CA GLU A 129 -6.66 0.54 16.82
C GLU A 129 -6.11 1.48 17.88
N SER A 130 -6.73 1.50 19.05
CA SER A 130 -6.29 2.33 20.18
C SER A 130 -6.41 1.61 21.51
N THR A 131 -5.31 1.59 22.25
CA THR A 131 -5.20 0.90 23.55
C THR A 131 -4.52 1.77 24.59
N TYR A 132 -4.92 1.62 25.85
CA TYR A 132 -4.11 2.06 26.98
C TYR A 132 -3.00 1.05 27.28
N ALA A 133 -2.07 1.40 28.16
CA ALA A 133 -0.95 0.54 28.54
C ALA A 133 -1.37 -0.82 29.14
N ASP A 134 -2.56 -0.91 29.74
CA ASP A 134 -3.13 -2.15 30.29
C ASP A 134 -3.82 -3.02 29.21
N GLY A 135 -3.78 -2.61 27.95
CA GLY A 135 -4.41 -3.29 26.81
C GLY A 135 -5.90 -3.00 26.65
N THR A 136 -6.52 -2.23 27.54
CA THR A 136 -7.93 -1.85 27.41
C THR A 136 -8.14 -0.84 26.27
N ALA A 137 -9.34 -0.83 25.70
CA ALA A 137 -9.70 0.09 24.62
C ALA A 137 -9.59 1.56 25.07
N ALA A 138 -8.92 2.38 24.27
CA ALA A 138 -8.84 3.82 24.46
C ALA A 138 -9.72 4.54 23.44
N GLY A 139 -10.64 5.40 23.88
CA GLY A 139 -11.52 6.14 22.99
C GLY A 139 -13.00 6.01 23.36
N PRO A 140 -13.90 6.47 22.47
CA PRO A 140 -15.34 6.54 22.76
C PRO A 140 -16.03 5.18 22.94
N ALA A 141 -15.51 4.13 22.27
CA ALA A 141 -16.07 2.79 22.32
C ALA A 141 -15.22 1.87 23.22
N SER A 142 -15.61 1.70 24.48
CA SER A 142 -14.84 0.92 25.47
C SER A 142 -14.85 -0.60 25.24
N TRP A 143 -15.71 -1.11 24.36
CA TRP A 143 -15.87 -2.55 24.10
C TRP A 143 -14.97 -3.08 22.96
N THR A 144 -14.27 -2.21 22.22
CA THR A 144 -13.39 -2.59 21.10
C THR A 144 -12.18 -1.66 21.01
N THR A 145 -11.03 -2.21 20.65
CA THR A 145 -9.83 -1.41 20.34
C THR A 145 -9.91 -0.77 18.96
N PHE A 146 -10.74 -1.31 18.05
CA PHE A 146 -10.92 -0.82 16.69
C PHE A 146 -11.83 0.41 16.68
N GLN A 147 -11.29 1.55 16.29
CA GLN A 147 -12.00 2.82 16.32
C GLN A 147 -12.89 3.03 15.09
N SER A 148 -13.98 3.78 15.27
CA SER A 148 -14.72 4.34 14.13
C SER A 148 -13.80 5.22 13.29
N PHE A 149 -13.89 5.09 11.96
CA PHE A 149 -13.15 5.96 11.05
C PHE A 149 -13.57 7.44 11.21
N ASP A 150 -14.75 7.71 11.77
CA ASP A 150 -15.21 9.06 12.07
C ASP A 150 -14.33 9.78 13.10
N ASN A 151 -13.54 9.07 13.90
CA ASN A 151 -12.57 9.66 14.83
C ASN A 151 -11.33 10.25 14.13
N TYR A 152 -11.15 9.94 12.84
CA TYR A 152 -9.98 10.30 12.07
C TYR A 152 -10.35 10.96 10.73
N ARG A 153 -9.39 11.65 10.14
CA ARG A 153 -9.49 12.14 8.76
C ARG A 153 -8.11 12.05 8.10
N ALA A 154 -7.98 11.19 7.11
CA ALA A 154 -6.80 11.14 6.25
C ALA A 154 -6.87 12.27 5.20
N GLY A 155 -5.93 13.19 5.26
CA GLY A 155 -5.73 14.27 4.29
C GLY A 155 -4.65 13.89 3.29
N TYR A 156 -4.96 13.01 2.33
CA TYR A 156 -3.99 12.48 1.37
C TYR A 156 -3.28 13.56 0.54
N GLY A 157 -3.99 14.63 0.14
CA GLY A 157 -3.39 15.75 -0.60
C GLY A 157 -2.56 16.71 0.26
N ALA A 158 -2.66 16.60 1.59
CA ALA A 158 -1.95 17.45 2.54
C ALA A 158 -0.93 16.67 3.38
N ASP A 159 -0.75 15.36 3.13
CA ASP A 159 0.08 14.45 3.92
C ASP A 159 -0.16 14.60 5.44
N THR A 160 -1.43 14.57 5.85
CA THR A 160 -1.81 14.66 7.26
C THR A 160 -2.85 13.63 7.65
N THR A 161 -2.87 13.28 8.93
CA THR A 161 -3.97 12.58 9.58
C THR A 161 -4.46 13.41 10.76
N THR A 162 -5.71 13.85 10.72
CA THR A 162 -6.33 14.54 11.85
C THR A 162 -7.00 13.53 12.77
N VAL A 163 -6.62 13.53 14.05
CA VAL A 163 -7.36 12.89 15.14
C VAL A 163 -8.35 13.92 15.69
N LYS A 164 -9.64 13.60 15.66
CA LYS A 164 -10.71 14.56 15.95
C LYS A 164 -10.92 14.74 17.46
N ALA A 165 -11.57 15.85 17.80
CA ALA A 165 -11.84 16.26 19.18
C ALA A 165 -12.58 15.19 19.99
N ASP A 166 -13.58 14.52 19.42
CA ASP A 166 -14.43 13.57 20.15
C ASP A 166 -13.62 12.37 20.67
N PHE A 167 -12.69 11.88 19.85
CA PHE A 167 -11.74 10.87 20.28
C PHE A 167 -10.83 11.40 21.39
N LEU A 168 -10.17 12.54 21.17
CA LEU A 168 -9.19 13.09 22.12
C LEU A 168 -9.84 13.40 23.47
N LYS A 169 -11.03 14.01 23.50
CA LYS A 169 -11.76 14.34 24.73
C LYS A 169 -12.22 13.12 25.51
N SER A 170 -12.38 11.96 24.85
CA SER A 170 -12.74 10.69 25.52
C SER A 170 -11.55 10.02 26.22
N LEU A 171 -10.32 10.48 25.97
CA LEU A 171 -9.13 9.90 26.58
C LEU A 171 -8.99 10.32 28.05
N LYS A 172 -8.53 9.37 28.87
CA LYS A 172 -8.09 9.64 30.24
C LYS A 172 -6.90 10.62 30.22
N ASP A 173 -6.90 11.60 31.11
CA ASP A 173 -5.77 12.52 31.25
C ASP A 173 -4.53 11.78 31.76
N ASP A 174 -3.37 12.20 31.24
CA ASP A 174 -2.02 11.74 31.55
C ASP A 174 -1.78 10.24 31.35
N ALA A 175 -2.74 9.54 30.71
CA ALA A 175 -2.63 8.14 30.37
C ALA A 175 -2.10 7.97 28.93
N PRO A 176 -0.96 7.28 28.73
CA PRO A 176 -0.48 6.95 27.40
C PRO A 176 -1.45 6.07 26.62
N VAL A 177 -1.69 6.46 25.37
CA VAL A 177 -2.49 5.71 24.40
C VAL A 177 -1.59 5.30 23.25
N THR A 178 -1.65 4.02 22.87
CA THR A 178 -1.03 3.50 21.66
C THR A 178 -2.08 3.47 20.56
N LEU A 179 -1.82 4.20 19.47
CA LEU A 179 -2.57 4.15 18.22
C LEU A 179 -1.81 3.29 17.22
N THR A 180 -2.47 2.28 16.66
CA THR A 180 -1.92 1.47 15.57
C THR A 180 -2.69 1.79 14.29
N PHE A 181 -2.07 2.59 13.43
CA PHE A 181 -2.59 2.89 12.10
C PHE A 181 -2.32 1.71 11.18
N ARG A 182 -3.35 1.18 10.54
CA ARG A 182 -3.23 0.10 9.56
C ARG A 182 -3.66 0.55 8.18
N PHE A 183 -2.99 0.01 7.18
CA PHE A 183 -3.17 0.36 5.77
C PHE A 183 -3.63 -0.87 4.98
N TRP A 184 -4.33 -0.66 3.87
CA TRP A 184 -4.97 -1.76 3.11
C TRP A 184 -3.99 -2.80 2.55
N ILE A 185 -2.75 -2.39 2.33
CA ILE A 185 -1.64 -3.25 1.90
C ILE A 185 -1.03 -4.09 3.04
N GLY A 186 -1.54 -3.97 4.27
CA GLY A 186 -1.03 -4.68 5.45
C GLY A 186 0.09 -3.95 6.21
N ALA A 187 0.55 -2.79 5.74
CA ALA A 187 1.47 -1.95 6.50
C ALA A 187 0.83 -1.43 7.80
N THR A 188 1.67 -1.20 8.81
CA THR A 188 1.26 -0.66 10.11
C THR A 188 2.21 0.44 10.56
N ALA A 189 1.69 1.48 11.21
CA ALA A 189 2.47 2.50 11.89
C ALA A 189 1.97 2.66 13.34
N THR A 190 2.91 2.62 14.29
CA THR A 190 2.62 2.80 15.72
C THR A 190 2.87 4.24 16.12
N TYR A 191 1.95 4.79 16.90
CA TYR A 191 2.00 6.17 17.37
C TYR A 191 1.53 6.22 18.82
N HIS A 192 2.22 6.98 19.66
CA HIS A 192 1.80 7.19 21.04
C HIS A 192 1.21 8.58 21.19
N ALA A 193 0.13 8.69 21.96
CA ALA A 193 -0.49 9.96 22.29
C ALA A 193 -0.70 10.06 23.80
N ILE A 194 -0.49 11.26 24.36
CA ILE A 194 -0.80 11.61 25.74
C ILE A 194 -1.62 12.89 25.72
N LYS A 195 -2.80 12.87 26.36
CA LYS A 195 -3.59 14.07 26.62
C LYS A 195 -3.32 14.52 28.05
N SER A 196 -2.98 15.80 28.22
CA SER A 196 -2.79 16.43 29.53
C SER A 196 -3.62 17.71 29.58
N GLY A 197 -4.82 17.62 30.14
CA GLY A 197 -5.82 18.68 30.14
C GLY A 197 -6.29 18.99 28.72
N THR A 198 -5.90 20.16 28.21
CA THR A 198 -6.22 20.62 26.85
C THR A 198 -5.12 20.35 25.84
N THR A 199 -3.91 19.97 26.28
CA THR A 199 -2.78 19.69 25.40
C THR A 199 -2.75 18.22 25.01
N VAL A 200 -2.36 17.93 23.78
CA VAL A 200 -2.10 16.56 23.32
C VAL A 200 -0.74 16.51 22.66
N THR A 201 0.13 15.62 23.13
CA THR A 201 1.44 15.35 22.52
C THR A 201 1.42 13.96 21.92
N GLY A 202 1.94 13.84 20.70
CA GLY A 202 2.02 12.60 19.96
C GLY A 202 3.42 12.33 19.42
N THR A 203 3.87 11.09 19.49
CA THR A 203 5.20 10.65 19.06
C THR A 203 5.17 9.35 18.28
N VAL A 204 6.03 9.22 17.27
CA VAL A 204 6.24 7.97 16.53
C VAL A 204 7.12 6.98 17.31
N SER A 205 6.92 5.68 17.06
CA SER A 205 7.79 4.59 17.53
C SER A 205 8.75 4.10 16.45
#